data_AF-A0A2M7RHN6-F1
#
_entry.id   AF-A0A2M7RHN6-F1
#
_cell.length_a   1.000
_cell.length_b   1.000
_cell.length_c   1.000
_cell.angle_alpha   90.00
_cell.angle_beta   90.00
_cell.angle_gamma   90.00
#
_symmetry.space_group_name_H-M   'P 1'
#
loop_
_entity.id
_entity.type
_entity.pdbx_description
1 polymer ?
#
loop_
_entity_poly.entity_id
_entity_poly.type
_entity_poly.pdbx_seq_one_letter_code
_entity_poly.pdbx_strand_id
1 'polypeptide(L)'
;MNKINYKKLLFAVLLIGFAAAGRYLLLDFPNVETMTVAILLASALLGGAYTLVVPLAAVAIFDLFYGNNSILIFTWSAWAIIGFFGLVLKGRTKSAWKFTAGLTGMGMVASLFFYFWTNFGVWLIGSWYPKTANGLLNCFIAGIPFLKWQIIGNLIIVPVAGLAFHFLYEKIRIAQSKPLFIPTPRMPHPSKRG
;
A
#
# COMPACT_ATOMS: atom_id res chain seq x y z
N MET A 1 27.96 -3.77 -2.49
CA MET A 1 26.86 -3.74 -1.49
C MET A 1 26.07 -2.45 -1.66
N ASN A 2 24.82 -2.51 -2.11
CA ASN A 2 23.95 -1.32 -2.15
C ASN A 2 23.72 -0.83 -0.71
N LYS A 3 24.09 0.41 -0.40
CA LYS A 3 23.77 1.04 0.89
C LYS A 3 22.25 1.06 1.06
N ILE A 4 21.75 0.44 2.13
CA ILE A 4 20.32 0.44 2.47
C ILE A 4 19.88 1.89 2.68
N ASN A 5 18.82 2.32 1.98
CA ASN A 5 18.23 3.64 2.18
C ASN A 5 17.31 3.59 3.41
N TYR A 6 17.85 3.93 4.57
CA TYR A 6 17.15 3.88 5.86
C TYR A 6 15.85 4.71 5.88
N LYS A 7 15.77 5.82 5.14
CA LYS A 7 14.55 6.64 5.06
C LYS A 7 13.44 5.91 4.29
N LYS A 8 13.79 5.21 3.19
CA LYS A 8 12.83 4.36 2.47
C LYS A 8 12.34 3.20 3.34
N LEU A 9 13.27 2.59 4.09
CA LEU A 9 12.94 1.53 5.04
C LEU A 9 11.98 2.04 6.13
N LEU A 10 12.28 3.18 6.75
CA LEU A 10 11.42 3.80 7.76
C LEU A 10 10.02 4.10 7.21
N PHE A 11 9.93 4.65 5.99
CA PHE A 11 8.65 4.90 5.34
C PHE A 11 7.88 3.60 5.06
N ALA A 12 8.57 2.54 4.64
CA ALA A 12 7.94 1.23 4.46
C ALA A 12 7.42 0.65 5.79
N VAL A 13 8.19 0.75 6.87
CA VAL A 13 7.75 0.33 8.22
C VAL A 13 6.52 1.12 8.66
N LEU A 14 6.50 2.44 8.41
CA LEU A 14 5.33 3.28 8.69
C LEU A 14 4.10 2.82 7.91
N LEU A 15 4.24 2.51 6.62
CA LEU A 15 3.14 1.99 5.80
C LEU A 15 2.64 0.62 6.29
N ILE A 16 3.56 -0.28 6.67
CA ILE A 16 3.22 -1.59 7.24
C ILE A 16 2.43 -1.42 8.54
N GLY A 17 2.93 -0.56 9.45
CA GLY A 17 2.27 -0.28 10.72
C GLY A 17 0.89 0.35 10.50
N PHE A 18 0.78 1.32 9.60
CA PHE A 18 -0.49 1.95 9.24
C PHE A 18 -1.49 0.94 8.69
N ALA A 19 -1.06 0.06 7.77
CA ALA A 19 -1.88 -0.99 7.18
C ALA A 19 -2.41 -1.99 8.22
N ALA A 20 -1.52 -2.54 9.06
CA ALA A 20 -1.86 -3.52 10.07
C ALA A 20 -2.74 -2.92 11.17
N ALA A 21 -2.36 -1.75 11.70
CA ALA A 21 -3.12 -1.06 12.74
C ALA A 21 -4.48 -0.60 12.23
N GLY A 22 -4.56 0.00 11.03
CA GLY A 22 -5.83 0.43 10.47
C GLY A 22 -6.76 -0.73 10.16
N ARG A 23 -6.23 -1.87 9.70
CA ARG A 23 -7.02 -3.10 9.52
C ARG A 23 -7.57 -3.63 10.85
N TYR A 24 -6.79 -3.56 11.93
CA TYR A 24 -7.22 -3.93 13.28
C TYR A 24 -8.28 -2.97 13.84
N LEU A 25 -8.10 -1.66 13.67
CA LEU A 25 -9.04 -0.65 14.18
C LEU A 25 -10.38 -0.64 13.43
N LEU A 26 -10.40 -1.13 12.20
CA LEU A 26 -11.59 -1.19 11.34
C LEU A 26 -12.18 -2.60 11.26
N LEU A 27 -11.79 -3.50 12.16
CA LEU A 27 -12.18 -4.91 12.14
C LEU A 27 -13.70 -5.13 12.10
N ASP A 28 -14.45 -4.27 12.80
CA ASP A 28 -15.91 -4.34 12.88
C ASP A 28 -16.62 -3.96 11.56
N PHE A 29 -15.89 -3.33 10.63
CA PHE A 29 -16.42 -2.91 9.34
C PHE A 29 -16.01 -3.89 8.23
N PRO A 30 -16.96 -4.54 7.54
CA PRO A 30 -16.64 -5.53 6.51
C PRO A 30 -15.76 -4.94 5.40
N ASN A 31 -14.52 -5.44 5.26
CA ASN A 31 -13.55 -5.03 4.24
C ASN A 31 -13.27 -3.52 4.12
N VAL A 32 -13.57 -2.73 5.15
CA VAL A 32 -13.08 -1.35 5.24
C VAL A 32 -11.70 -1.41 5.88
N GLU A 33 -10.67 -0.97 5.16
CA GLU A 33 -9.28 -1.23 5.54
C GLU A 33 -8.31 -0.15 5.03
N THR A 34 -7.06 -0.22 5.49
CA THR A 34 -5.96 0.72 5.13
C THR A 34 -4.80 0.06 4.37
N MET A 35 -4.84 -1.27 4.21
CA MET A 35 -3.95 -2.07 3.37
C MET A 35 -3.89 -1.57 1.93
N THR A 36 -5.04 -1.34 1.27
CA THR A 36 -5.06 -0.96 -0.16
C THR A 36 -4.21 0.29 -0.40
N VAL A 37 -4.45 1.36 0.34
CA VAL A 37 -3.70 2.60 0.17
C VAL A 37 -2.22 2.44 0.55
N ALA A 38 -1.91 1.73 1.63
CA ALA A 38 -0.53 1.53 2.08
C ALA A 38 0.31 0.75 1.05
N ILE A 39 -0.28 -0.32 0.48
CA ILE A 39 0.35 -1.19 -0.50
C ILE A 39 0.57 -0.44 -1.82
N LEU A 40 -0.44 0.28 -2.30
CA LEU A 40 -0.32 1.08 -3.52
C LEU A 40 0.73 2.19 -3.36
N LEU A 41 0.77 2.87 -2.20
CA LEU A 41 1.79 3.89 -1.89
C LEU A 41 3.20 3.31 -1.86
N ALA A 42 3.39 2.13 -1.24
CA ALA A 42 4.70 1.47 -1.19
C ALA A 42 5.27 1.26 -2.59
N SER A 43 4.45 0.76 -3.52
CA SER A 43 4.89 0.55 -4.89
C SER A 43 5.05 1.84 -5.68
N ALA A 44 4.10 2.77 -5.55
CA ALA A 44 4.10 4.02 -6.31
C ALA A 44 5.25 4.96 -5.90
N LEU A 45 5.62 4.98 -4.61
CA LEU A 45 6.63 5.89 -4.07
C LEU A 45 8.00 5.24 -3.89
N LEU A 46 8.05 4.00 -3.36
CA LEU A 46 9.31 3.31 -3.07
C LEU A 46 9.74 2.39 -4.22
N GLY A 47 8.81 1.54 -4.66
CA GLY A 47 8.98 0.48 -5.68
C GLY A 47 10.09 -0.54 -5.37
N GLY A 48 10.45 -1.37 -6.35
CA GLY A 48 11.47 -2.42 -6.15
C GLY A 48 10.98 -3.47 -5.15
N ALA A 49 11.84 -3.91 -4.22
CA ALA A 49 11.46 -4.92 -3.23
C ALA A 49 10.26 -4.52 -2.34
N TYR A 50 10.06 -3.22 -2.10
CA TYR A 50 8.96 -2.71 -1.29
C TYR A 50 7.57 -3.02 -1.87
N THR A 51 7.49 -3.28 -3.18
CA THR A 51 6.26 -3.72 -3.87
C THR A 51 5.73 -5.04 -3.35
N LEU A 52 6.60 -5.92 -2.84
CA LEU A 52 6.21 -7.20 -2.27
C LEU A 52 6.38 -7.24 -0.74
N VAL A 53 7.44 -6.61 -0.22
CA VAL A 53 7.75 -6.64 1.21
C VAL A 53 6.63 -5.96 2.02
N VAL A 54 6.14 -4.79 1.60
CA VAL A 54 5.09 -4.08 2.34
C VAL A 54 3.77 -4.86 2.39
N PRO A 55 3.18 -5.31 1.26
CA PRO A 55 1.92 -6.08 1.31
C PRO A 55 2.04 -7.37 2.12
N LEU A 56 3.11 -8.15 1.90
CA LEU A 56 3.29 -9.44 2.57
C LEU A 56 3.57 -9.29 4.07
N ALA A 57 4.39 -8.31 4.47
CA ALA A 57 4.64 -8.05 5.88
C ALA A 57 3.38 -7.54 6.58
N ALA A 58 2.62 -6.64 5.96
CA ALA A 58 1.41 -6.09 6.55
C ALA A 58 0.33 -7.17 6.79
N VAL A 59 0.07 -8.02 5.80
CA VAL A 59 -0.91 -9.12 5.97
C VAL A 59 -0.41 -10.16 6.96
N ALA A 60 0.89 -10.51 6.93
CA ALA A 60 1.45 -11.46 7.88
C ALA A 60 1.33 -10.98 9.33
N ILE A 61 1.66 -9.71 9.59
CA ILE A 61 1.53 -9.11 10.93
C ILE A 61 0.07 -9.18 11.39
N PHE A 62 -0.88 -8.79 10.55
CA PHE A 62 -2.29 -8.82 10.91
C PHE A 62 -2.75 -10.25 11.24
N ASP A 63 -2.38 -11.23 10.41
CA ASP A 63 -2.77 -12.63 10.59
C ASP A 63 -2.14 -13.26 11.84
N LEU A 64 -0.96 -12.82 12.27
CA LEU A 64 -0.35 -13.26 13.52
C LEU A 64 -1.17 -12.85 14.75
N PHE A 65 -1.89 -11.73 14.68
CA PHE A 65 -2.74 -11.24 15.78
C PHE A 65 -4.17 -11.77 15.72
N TYR A 66 -4.79 -11.78 14.53
CA TYR A 66 -6.20 -12.13 14.37
C TYR A 66 -6.43 -13.62 14.07
N GLY A 67 -5.41 -14.30 13.55
CA GLY A 67 -5.55 -15.64 12.97
C GLY A 67 -6.04 -15.58 11.51
N ASN A 68 -5.86 -16.70 10.80
CA ASN A 68 -6.29 -16.85 9.42
C ASN A 68 -6.93 -18.24 9.21
N ASN A 69 -7.59 -18.44 8.09
CA ASN A 69 -8.24 -19.70 7.71
C ASN A 69 -7.68 -20.21 6.37
N SER A 70 -8.30 -21.25 5.80
CA SER A 70 -7.84 -21.87 4.55
C SER A 70 -7.76 -20.92 3.35
N ILE A 71 -8.45 -19.76 3.38
CA ILE A 71 -8.44 -18.77 2.31
C ILE A 71 -7.15 -17.93 2.25
N LEU A 72 -6.22 -18.13 3.20
CA LEU A 72 -4.99 -17.33 3.33
C LEU A 72 -4.19 -17.21 2.03
N ILE A 73 -4.12 -18.29 1.24
CA ILE A 73 -3.37 -18.30 -0.02
C ILE A 73 -3.93 -17.25 -0.98
N PHE A 74 -5.26 -17.11 -1.04
CA PHE A 74 -5.93 -16.14 -1.90
C PHE A 74 -5.80 -14.72 -1.36
N THR A 75 -5.87 -14.50 -0.05
CA THR A 75 -5.72 -13.16 0.52
C THR A 75 -4.29 -12.65 0.40
N TRP A 76 -3.29 -13.50 0.69
CA TRP A 76 -1.87 -13.15 0.56
C TRP A 76 -1.47 -12.90 -0.89
N SER A 77 -1.89 -13.78 -1.80
CA SER A 77 -1.59 -13.59 -3.22
C SER A 77 -2.32 -12.37 -3.79
N ALA A 78 -3.53 -12.06 -3.33
CA ALA A 78 -4.22 -10.83 -3.72
C ALA A 78 -3.42 -9.59 -3.34
N TRP A 79 -2.96 -9.50 -2.08
CA TRP A 79 -2.19 -8.34 -1.62
C TRP A 79 -0.84 -8.22 -2.34
N ALA A 80 -0.17 -9.34 -2.63
CA ALA A 80 1.04 -9.34 -3.42
C ALA A 80 0.80 -8.81 -4.85
N ILE A 81 -0.28 -9.26 -5.52
CA ILE A 81 -0.62 -8.81 -6.87
C ILE A 81 -1.02 -7.32 -6.88
N ILE A 82 -1.84 -6.89 -5.92
CA ILE A 82 -2.22 -5.48 -5.72
C ILE A 82 -0.99 -4.60 -5.50
N GLY A 83 0.06 -5.13 -4.86
CA GLY A 83 1.36 -4.48 -4.79
C GLY A 83 1.81 -3.94 -6.15
N PHE A 84 1.74 -4.75 -7.21
CA PHE A 84 2.18 -4.32 -8.53
C PHE A 84 1.32 -3.23 -9.17
N PHE A 85 0.04 -3.10 -8.78
CA PHE A 85 -0.85 -2.07 -9.33
C PHE A 85 -0.33 -0.66 -9.06
N GLY A 86 0.27 -0.42 -7.89
CA GLY A 86 0.84 0.88 -7.54
C GLY A 86 2.05 1.28 -8.41
N LEU A 87 2.75 0.32 -9.03
CA LEU A 87 3.89 0.62 -9.90
C LEU A 87 3.49 1.44 -11.13
N VAL A 88 2.24 1.30 -11.57
CA VAL A 88 1.69 2.09 -12.69
C VAL A 88 1.82 3.58 -12.44
N LEU A 89 1.73 4.03 -11.18
CA LEU A 89 1.76 5.44 -10.81
C LEU A 89 3.18 5.98 -10.56
N LYS A 90 4.18 5.10 -10.51
CA LYS A 90 5.55 5.45 -10.15
C LYS A 90 6.15 6.45 -11.14
N GLY A 91 6.49 7.63 -10.63
CA GLY A 91 7.14 8.69 -11.42
C GLY A 91 6.25 9.40 -12.45
N ARG A 92 4.93 9.14 -12.48
CA ARG A 92 4.02 9.71 -13.49
C ARG A 92 3.74 11.21 -13.33
N THR A 93 3.79 11.73 -12.10
CA THR A 93 3.50 13.14 -11.85
C THR A 93 4.11 13.62 -10.54
N LYS A 94 4.37 14.93 -10.44
CA LYS A 94 4.76 15.62 -9.21
C LYS A 94 3.57 16.27 -8.49
N SER A 95 2.40 16.34 -9.15
CA SER A 95 1.20 16.94 -8.56
C SER A 95 0.56 15.96 -7.59
N ALA A 96 0.50 16.33 -6.31
CA ALA A 96 -0.11 15.51 -5.26
C ALA A 96 -1.57 15.15 -5.58
N TRP A 97 -2.33 16.09 -6.14
CA TRP A 97 -3.72 15.86 -6.54
C TRP A 97 -3.86 14.84 -7.67
N LYS A 98 -3.10 14.99 -8.76
CA LYS A 98 -3.13 14.04 -9.88
C LYS A 98 -2.63 12.66 -9.47
N PHE A 99 -1.59 12.62 -8.64
CA PHE A 99 -1.08 11.38 -8.07
C PHE A 99 -2.16 10.66 -7.25
N THR A 100 -2.80 11.39 -6.33
CA THR A 100 -3.84 10.84 -5.46
C THR A 100 -5.06 10.40 -6.25
N ALA A 101 -5.51 11.16 -7.25
CA ALA A 101 -6.61 10.74 -8.11
C ALA A 101 -6.29 9.41 -8.84
N GLY A 102 -5.06 9.26 -9.33
CA GLY A 102 -4.58 8.00 -9.90
C GLY A 102 -4.53 6.87 -8.87
N LEU A 103 -4.11 7.18 -7.63
CA LEU A 103 -4.08 6.22 -6.52
C LEU A 103 -5.49 5.74 -6.15
N THR A 104 -6.47 6.63 -6.07
CA THR A 104 -7.88 6.29 -5.83
C THR A 104 -8.44 5.42 -6.95
N GLY A 105 -8.14 5.75 -8.22
CA GLY A 105 -8.51 4.91 -9.36
C GLY A 105 -7.93 3.49 -9.26
N MET A 106 -6.65 3.38 -8.93
CA MET A 106 -6.02 2.07 -8.69
C MET A 106 -6.57 1.36 -7.45
N GLY A 107 -7.01 2.11 -6.43
CA GLY A 107 -7.73 1.57 -5.27
C GLY A 107 -9.03 0.89 -5.66
N MET A 108 -9.78 1.43 -6.63
CA MET A 108 -11.00 0.79 -7.13
C MET A 108 -10.69 -0.50 -7.90
N VAL A 109 -9.65 -0.47 -8.74
CA VAL A 109 -9.16 -1.67 -9.45
C VAL A 109 -8.71 -2.73 -8.45
N ALA A 110 -8.01 -2.34 -7.39
CA ALA A 110 -7.59 -3.23 -6.32
C ALA A 110 -8.79 -3.84 -5.58
N SER A 111 -9.82 -3.05 -5.23
CA SER A 111 -11.05 -3.55 -4.61
C SER A 111 -11.74 -4.61 -5.47
N LEU A 112 -11.91 -4.34 -6.77
CA LEU A 112 -12.53 -5.27 -7.71
C LEU A 112 -11.72 -6.56 -7.84
N PHE A 113 -10.41 -6.43 -8.02
CA PHE A 113 -9.51 -7.58 -8.12
C PHE A 113 -9.54 -8.42 -6.84
N PHE A 114 -9.40 -7.79 -5.67
CA PHE A 114 -9.44 -8.47 -4.37
C PHE A 114 -10.75 -9.24 -4.20
N TYR A 115 -11.87 -8.60 -4.51
CA TYR A 115 -13.19 -9.20 -4.44
C TYR A 115 -13.32 -10.45 -5.33
N PHE A 116 -13.02 -10.34 -6.62
CA PHE A 116 -13.14 -11.48 -7.53
C PHE A 116 -12.18 -12.61 -7.15
N TRP A 117 -10.94 -12.26 -6.81
CA TRP A 117 -9.91 -13.24 -6.49
C TRP A 117 -10.20 -14.01 -5.19
N THR A 118 -10.60 -13.31 -4.13
CA THR A 118 -10.87 -13.95 -2.84
C THR A 118 -12.18 -14.74 -2.86
N ASN A 119 -13.23 -14.25 -3.52
CA ASN A 119 -14.48 -15.02 -3.68
C ASN A 119 -14.28 -16.23 -4.60
N PHE A 120 -13.46 -16.11 -5.64
CA PHE A 120 -13.06 -17.27 -6.44
C PHE A 120 -12.34 -18.30 -5.57
N GLY A 121 -11.46 -17.87 -4.66
CA GLY A 121 -10.88 -18.76 -3.66
C GLY A 121 -11.91 -19.44 -2.78
N VAL A 122 -12.86 -18.69 -2.21
CA VAL A 122 -13.93 -19.23 -1.34
C VAL A 122 -14.71 -20.30 -2.09
N TRP A 123 -15.07 -20.02 -3.34
CA TRP A 123 -15.73 -20.99 -4.20
C TRP A 123 -14.84 -22.19 -4.54
N LEU A 124 -13.55 -22.00 -4.79
CA LEU A 124 -12.64 -23.06 -5.26
C LEU A 124 -12.26 -24.03 -4.14
N ILE A 125 -11.95 -23.53 -2.94
CA ILE A 125 -11.45 -24.37 -1.83
C ILE A 125 -12.45 -24.54 -0.68
N GLY A 126 -13.50 -23.72 -0.61
CA GLY A 126 -14.55 -23.84 0.41
C GLY A 126 -15.60 -24.90 0.09
N SER A 127 -16.47 -25.21 1.05
CA SER A 127 -17.58 -26.18 0.90
C SER A 127 -18.96 -25.55 0.78
N TRP A 128 -19.05 -24.22 0.86
CA TRP A 128 -20.30 -23.46 0.91
C TRP A 128 -21.10 -23.47 -0.40
N TYR A 129 -20.43 -23.65 -1.53
CA TYR A 129 -21.02 -23.54 -2.86
C TYR A 129 -20.65 -24.76 -3.73
N PRO A 130 -21.58 -25.24 -4.58
CA PRO A 130 -21.26 -26.27 -5.57
C PRO A 130 -20.14 -25.82 -6.51
N LYS A 131 -19.28 -26.76 -6.94
CA LYS A 131 -18.18 -26.51 -7.89
C LYS A 131 -18.68 -26.41 -9.34
N THR A 132 -19.66 -25.54 -9.57
CA THR A 132 -20.29 -25.26 -10.86
C THR A 132 -20.27 -23.76 -11.12
N ALA A 133 -20.51 -23.35 -12.38
CA ALA A 133 -20.59 -21.94 -12.74
C ALA A 133 -21.69 -21.19 -11.94
N ASN A 134 -22.84 -21.84 -11.70
CA ASN A 134 -23.91 -21.28 -10.88
C ASN A 134 -23.49 -21.12 -9.41
N GLY A 135 -22.72 -22.07 -8.87
CA GLY A 135 -22.17 -21.95 -7.53
C GLY A 135 -21.18 -20.79 -7.39
N LEU A 136 -20.33 -20.56 -8.41
CA LEU A 136 -19.43 -19.41 -8.45
C LEU A 136 -20.19 -18.09 -8.53
N LEU A 137 -21.21 -18.01 -9.38
CA LEU A 137 -22.07 -16.84 -9.48
C LEU A 137 -22.76 -16.53 -8.15
N ASN A 138 -23.29 -17.55 -7.47
CA ASN A 138 -23.90 -17.39 -6.14
C ASN A 138 -22.89 -16.90 -5.10
N CYS A 139 -21.64 -17.38 -5.15
CA CYS A 139 -20.56 -16.90 -4.28
C CYS A 139 -20.27 -15.40 -4.52
N PHE A 140 -20.20 -14.96 -5.78
CA PHE A 140 -20.06 -13.54 -6.08
C PHE A 140 -21.25 -12.72 -5.59
N ILE A 141 -22.49 -13.15 -5.88
CA ILE A 141 -23.70 -12.43 -5.43
C ILE A 141 -23.68 -12.25 -3.90
N ALA A 142 -23.34 -13.31 -3.15
CA ALA A 142 -23.22 -13.25 -1.69
C ALA A 142 -22.08 -12.34 -1.21
N GLY A 143 -21.03 -12.16 -2.02
CA GLY A 143 -19.90 -11.28 -1.72
C GLY A 143 -20.16 -9.77 -1.96
N ILE A 144 -21.22 -9.40 -2.68
CA ILE A 144 -21.50 -7.99 -3.05
C ILE A 144 -21.52 -7.02 -1.85
N PRO A 145 -22.12 -7.36 -0.69
CA PRO A 145 -22.10 -6.47 0.48
C PRO A 145 -20.68 -6.12 0.94
N PHE A 146 -19.74 -7.07 0.88
CA PHE A 146 -18.35 -6.84 1.22
C PHE A 146 -17.65 -5.93 0.20
N LEU A 147 -17.93 -6.13 -1.10
CA LEU A 147 -17.42 -5.24 -2.15
C LEU A 147 -17.91 -3.81 -1.99
N LYS A 148 -19.21 -3.63 -1.67
CA LYS A 148 -19.80 -2.32 -1.44
C LYS A 148 -19.05 -1.55 -0.36
N TRP A 149 -18.82 -2.18 0.81
CA TRP A 149 -18.10 -1.54 1.91
C TRP A 149 -16.63 -1.29 1.56
N GLN A 150 -15.97 -2.21 0.86
CA GLN A 150 -14.59 -2.02 0.41
C GLN A 150 -14.44 -0.85 -0.57
N ILE A 151 -15.36 -0.70 -1.53
CA ILE A 151 -15.36 0.42 -2.47
C ILE A 151 -15.60 1.75 -1.74
N ILE A 152 -16.63 1.83 -0.89
CA ILE A 152 -16.93 3.05 -0.13
C ILE A 152 -15.75 3.44 0.75
N GLY A 153 -15.18 2.46 1.47
CA GLY A 153 -13.98 2.65 2.28
C GLY A 153 -12.82 3.19 1.46
N ASN A 154 -12.50 2.55 0.33
CA ASN A 154 -11.39 2.98 -0.51
C ASN A 154 -11.64 4.32 -1.23
N LEU A 155 -12.88 4.70 -1.52
CA LEU A 155 -13.23 6.02 -2.06
C LEU A 155 -12.94 7.15 -1.06
N ILE A 156 -12.90 6.86 0.24
CA ILE A 156 -12.64 7.84 1.30
C ILE A 156 -11.18 7.73 1.78
N ILE A 157 -10.76 6.53 2.18
CA ILE A 157 -9.48 6.28 2.83
C ILE A 157 -8.32 6.50 1.85
N VAL A 158 -8.42 6.01 0.61
CA VAL A 158 -7.32 6.13 -0.37
C VAL A 158 -6.99 7.59 -0.69
N PRO A 159 -7.94 8.49 -1.01
CA PRO A 159 -7.58 9.86 -1.30
C PRO A 159 -7.08 10.63 -0.07
N VAL A 160 -7.68 10.41 1.10
CA VAL A 160 -7.30 11.09 2.35
C VAL A 160 -5.89 10.68 2.78
N ALA A 161 -5.64 9.38 2.90
CA ALA A 161 -4.34 8.86 3.28
C ALA A 161 -3.31 9.08 2.16
N GLY A 162 -3.71 8.92 0.89
CA GLY A 162 -2.86 9.17 -0.28
C GLY A 162 -2.26 10.57 -0.30
N LEU A 163 -3.07 11.60 -0.07
CA LEU A 163 -2.59 12.99 0.05
C LEU A 163 -1.63 13.14 1.24
N ALA A 164 -2.04 12.69 2.43
CA ALA A 164 -1.25 12.83 3.65
C ALA A 164 0.14 12.18 3.51
N PHE A 165 0.19 10.93 3.03
CA PHE A 165 1.44 10.20 2.85
C PHE A 165 2.27 10.72 1.68
N HIS A 166 1.66 11.22 0.59
CA HIS A 166 2.41 11.84 -0.49
C HIS A 166 3.15 13.10 0.00
N PHE A 167 2.48 13.97 0.77
CA PHE A 167 3.13 15.15 1.36
C PHE A 167 4.23 14.77 2.36
N LEU A 168 3.99 13.77 3.20
CA LEU A 168 5.00 13.25 4.13
C LEU A 168 6.23 12.73 3.37
N TYR A 169 6.01 11.95 2.30
CA TYR A 169 7.08 11.41 1.48
C TYR A 169 7.92 12.52 0.82
N GLU A 170 7.27 13.54 0.24
CA GLU A 170 7.97 14.66 -0.38
C GLU A 170 8.77 15.47 0.65
N LYS A 171 8.28 15.66 1.88
CA LYS A 171 9.07 16.27 2.96
C LYS A 171 10.33 15.46 3.29
N ILE A 172 10.19 14.13 3.44
CA ILE A 172 11.32 13.23 3.73
C ILE A 172 12.34 13.24 2.59
N ARG A 173 11.86 13.28 1.34
CA ARG A 173 12.66 13.33 0.13
C ARG A 173 13.40 14.67 -0.03
N ILE A 174 12.76 15.81 0.20
CA ILE A 174 13.41 17.13 0.16
C ILE A 174 14.51 17.22 1.24
N ALA A 175 14.27 16.65 2.42
CA ALA A 175 15.30 16.54 3.45
C ALA A 175 16.47 15.61 3.06
N GLN A 176 16.38 14.85 1.96
CA GLN A 176 17.53 14.12 1.38
C GLN A 176 18.33 14.98 0.40
N SER A 177 17.71 15.96 -0.27
CA SER A 177 18.34 16.72 -1.36
C SER A 177 19.07 17.98 -0.91
N LYS A 178 18.88 18.45 0.34
CA LYS A 178 19.68 19.56 0.89
C LYS A 178 21.11 19.05 1.20
N PRO A 179 22.15 19.56 0.52
CA PRO A 179 23.53 19.27 0.95
C PRO A 179 23.74 19.85 2.35
N LEU A 180 24.45 19.12 3.20
CA LEU A 180 24.93 19.66 4.46
C LEU A 180 25.75 20.90 4.10
N PHE A 181 25.32 22.09 4.51
CA PHE A 181 26.13 23.28 4.32
C PHE A 181 27.36 23.11 5.23
N ILE A 182 28.45 22.60 4.68
CA ILE A 182 29.74 22.58 5.36
C ILE A 182 30.31 23.97 5.12
N PRO A 183 30.40 24.85 6.14
CA PRO A 183 31.09 26.11 5.97
C PRO A 183 32.52 25.77 5.54
N THR A 184 32.93 26.22 4.36
CA THR A 184 34.33 26.11 3.99
C THR A 184 35.15 26.84 5.06
N PRO A 185 36.21 26.25 5.60
CA PRO A 185 37.13 26.97 6.47
C PRO A 185 37.54 28.24 5.73
N ARG A 186 37.34 29.41 6.34
CA ARG A 186 37.93 30.65 5.80
C ARG A 186 39.42 30.41 5.73
N MET A 187 39.95 30.22 4.53
CA MET A 187 41.39 30.21 4.34
C MET A 187 41.90 31.58 4.81
N PRO A 188 42.93 31.64 5.67
CA PRO A 188 43.55 32.90 6.03
C PRO A 188 43.96 33.60 4.74
N HIS A 189 43.53 34.85 4.55
CA HIS A 189 44.05 35.66 3.45
C HIS A 189 45.57 35.70 3.60
N PRO A 190 46.35 35.41 2.54
CA PRO A 190 47.79 35.56 2.61
C PRO A 190 48.07 37.02 2.97
N SER A 191 48.68 37.24 4.12
CA SER A 191 49.11 38.56 4.55
C SER A 191 50.07 39.07 3.48
N LYS A 192 49.73 40.17 2.82
CA LYS A 192 50.68 40.92 1.99
C LYS A 192 51.79 41.43 2.92
N ARG A 193 52.83 40.63 3.11
CA ARG A 193 54.19 41.10 3.42
C ARG A 193 54.83 41.26 2.04
N GLY A 194 55.15 42.47 1.59
CA GLY A 194 56.18 43.34 2.15
C GLY A 194 57.30 43.28 1.14
#